data_AF-A0A848TNL5-F1
#
_entry.id   AF-A0A848TNL5-F1
#
_cell.length_a   1.000
_cell.length_b   1.000
_cell.length_c   1.000
_cell.angle_alpha   90.00
_cell.angle_beta   90.00
_cell.angle_gamma   90.00
#
_symmetry.space_group_name_H-M   'P 1'
#
loop_
_entity.id
_entity.type
_entity.pdbx_description
1 polymer ?
#
loop_
_entity_poly.entity_id
_entity_poly.type
_entity_poly.pdbx_seq_one_letter_code
_entity_poly.pdbx_strand_id
1 'polypeptide(L)'
;MGPGFPIARPGMRIGLLGGSFDPAHEGHALISREALKRFDLDQVWWLVSPGNPLKARGPAPLSERMARARDVMQHPQVRVTDLEARLGTRYTHATLAALAAKYPGVRFVWLMGADNLAEFHRWDRWRDIMRLVPIGVMARPGQRISARMSPAARRFQRFRLRARQAALLATYAPPVWCFLNVPMTDLSSTAIRARGDWKAT
;
A
#
# COMPACT_ATOMS: atom_id res chain seq x y z
N MET A 1 -8.98 19.10 11.15
CA MET A 1 -8.89 18.24 9.94
C MET A 1 -10.09 18.52 9.06
N GLY A 2 -9.90 18.70 7.75
CA GLY A 2 -11.02 18.93 6.83
C GLY A 2 -11.84 17.65 6.55
N PRO A 3 -13.05 17.78 5.99
CA PRO A 3 -13.91 16.65 5.65
C PRO A 3 -13.22 15.66 4.69
N GLY A 4 -13.38 14.36 4.95
CA GLY A 4 -12.86 13.28 4.08
C GLY A 4 -11.42 12.83 4.33
N PHE A 5 -10.73 13.40 5.32
CA PHE A 5 -9.40 12.95 5.76
C PHE A 5 -9.51 12.11 7.04
N PRO A 6 -8.92 10.90 7.11
CA PRO A 6 -8.97 10.11 8.34
C PRO A 6 -8.25 10.82 9.49
N ILE A 7 -8.74 10.59 10.72
CA ILE A 7 -8.15 11.14 11.94
C ILE A 7 -6.88 10.37 12.30
N ALA A 8 -5.80 11.11 12.52
CA ALA A 8 -4.52 10.64 13.00
C ALA A 8 -3.81 11.73 13.81
N ARG A 9 -2.99 11.31 14.77
CA ARG A 9 -2.27 12.18 15.71
C ARG A 9 -0.77 11.90 15.63
N PRO A 10 0.09 12.88 15.98
CA PRO A 10 1.52 12.65 16.10
C PRO A 10 1.84 11.39 16.92
N GLY A 11 2.82 10.61 16.46
CA GLY A 11 3.22 9.33 17.07
C GLY A 11 2.49 8.10 16.52
N MET A 12 1.31 8.26 15.93
CA MET A 12 0.57 7.13 15.35
C MET A 12 1.32 6.52 14.16
N ARG A 13 1.21 5.20 14.03
CA ARG A 13 1.84 4.36 13.01
C ARG A 13 0.80 3.93 12.01
N ILE A 14 0.92 4.40 10.78
CA ILE A 14 -0.11 4.24 9.76
C ILE A 14 0.46 3.57 8.53
N GLY A 15 -0.07 2.38 8.23
CA GLY A 15 0.22 1.68 6.98
C GLY A 15 -0.57 2.28 5.83
N LEU A 16 0.09 2.58 4.72
CA LEU A 16 -0.52 3.08 3.49
C LEU A 16 -0.49 1.96 2.44
N LEU A 17 -1.65 1.42 2.09
CA LEU A 17 -1.80 0.40 1.05
C LEU A 17 -2.41 1.03 -0.20
N GLY A 18 -1.57 1.37 -1.17
CA GLY A 18 -2.02 1.91 -2.46
C GLY A 18 -2.32 0.83 -3.49
N GLY A 19 -3.34 1.08 -4.31
CA GLY A 19 -3.71 0.17 -5.39
C GLY A 19 -4.87 0.68 -6.23
N SER A 20 -5.10 0.04 -7.38
CA SER A 20 -6.31 0.30 -8.16
C SER A 20 -7.56 -0.24 -7.47
N PHE A 21 -7.44 -1.35 -6.73
CA PHE A 21 -8.57 -2.05 -6.10
C PHE A 21 -9.72 -2.31 -7.09
N ASP A 22 -9.38 -2.92 -8.22
CA ASP A 22 -10.29 -3.08 -9.37
C ASP A 22 -10.54 -4.56 -9.73
N PRO A 23 -11.26 -5.33 -8.88
CA PRO A 23 -11.83 -4.93 -7.60
C PRO A 23 -10.92 -5.19 -6.41
N ALA A 24 -11.26 -4.57 -5.28
CA ALA A 24 -10.87 -5.05 -3.97
C ALA A 24 -11.36 -6.50 -3.74
N HIS A 25 -10.59 -7.25 -2.95
CA HIS A 25 -10.85 -8.67 -2.66
C HIS A 25 -10.18 -9.09 -1.36
N GLU A 26 -10.49 -10.29 -0.87
CA GLU A 26 -10.04 -10.77 0.44
C GLU A 26 -8.52 -10.81 0.62
N GLY A 27 -7.76 -11.05 -0.45
CA GLY A 27 -6.29 -10.92 -0.41
C GLY A 27 -5.80 -9.53 0.07
N HIS A 28 -6.47 -8.44 -0.32
CA HIS A 28 -6.15 -7.10 0.19
C HIS A 28 -6.50 -6.96 1.68
N ALA A 29 -7.64 -7.52 2.11
CA ALA A 29 -8.06 -7.52 3.50
C ALA A 29 -7.11 -8.33 4.39
N LEU A 30 -6.69 -9.52 3.94
CA LEU A 30 -5.71 -10.34 4.63
C LEU A 30 -4.38 -9.60 4.81
N ILE A 31 -3.85 -9.03 3.73
CA ILE A 31 -2.61 -8.22 3.77
C ILE A 31 -2.73 -7.08 4.78
N SER A 32 -3.88 -6.42 4.83
CA SER A 32 -4.12 -5.31 5.76
C SER A 32 -4.14 -5.76 7.23
N ARG A 33 -4.81 -6.88 7.51
CA ARG A 33 -4.86 -7.47 8.86
C ARG A 33 -3.48 -7.98 9.31
N GLU A 34 -2.72 -8.58 8.41
CA GLU A 34 -1.34 -9.01 8.67
C GLU A 34 -0.42 -7.80 8.90
N ALA A 35 -0.58 -6.72 8.12
CA ALA A 35 0.21 -5.50 8.28
C ALA A 35 -0.03 -4.86 9.65
N LEU A 36 -1.29 -4.73 10.07
CA LEU A 36 -1.66 -4.20 11.39
C LEU A 36 -0.90 -4.92 12.51
N LYS A 37 -0.96 -6.26 12.51
CA LYS A 37 -0.34 -7.10 13.53
C LYS A 37 1.19 -7.09 13.45
N ARG A 38 1.76 -7.25 12.25
CA ARG A 38 3.19 -7.56 12.10
C ARG A 38 4.08 -6.35 12.03
N PHE A 39 3.55 -5.21 11.61
CA PHE A 39 4.25 -3.93 11.64
C PHE A 39 3.83 -3.05 12.83
N ASP A 40 3.01 -3.59 13.74
CA ASP A 40 2.52 -2.92 14.95
C ASP A 40 1.94 -1.53 14.62
N LEU A 41 0.97 -1.53 13.70
CA LEU A 41 0.33 -0.31 13.17
C LEU A 41 -0.97 -0.01 13.91
N ASP A 42 -1.19 1.27 14.19
CA ASP A 42 -2.45 1.74 14.79
C ASP A 42 -3.60 1.72 13.78
N GLN A 43 -3.29 2.02 12.52
CA GLN A 43 -4.24 2.02 11.41
C GLN A 43 -3.61 1.56 10.10
N VAL A 44 -4.45 1.07 9.19
CA VAL A 44 -4.12 0.91 7.77
C VAL A 44 -5.09 1.73 6.93
N TRP A 45 -4.55 2.51 6.00
CA TRP A 45 -5.33 3.28 5.05
C TRP A 45 -5.17 2.68 3.66
N TRP A 46 -6.29 2.30 3.05
CA TRP A 46 -6.33 1.99 1.63
C TRP A 46 -6.39 3.29 0.86
N LEU A 47 -5.44 3.46 -0.06
CA LEU A 47 -5.39 4.58 -0.99
C LEU A 47 -5.92 4.07 -2.33
N VAL A 48 -7.23 4.23 -2.54
CA VAL A 48 -7.87 3.80 -3.78
C VAL A 48 -7.53 4.81 -4.87
N SER A 49 -6.72 4.38 -5.84
CA SER A 49 -6.17 5.29 -6.82
C SER A 49 -7.23 5.80 -7.82
N PRO A 50 -7.17 7.06 -8.28
CA PRO A 50 -8.01 7.55 -9.37
C PRO A 50 -7.67 6.88 -10.72
N GLY A 51 -6.60 6.08 -10.79
CA GLY A 51 -6.17 5.40 -12.01
C GLY A 51 -5.19 6.24 -12.83
N ASN A 52 -4.50 5.56 -13.77
CA ASN A 52 -3.59 6.20 -14.70
C ASN A 52 -4.39 6.71 -15.92
N PRO A 53 -4.46 8.05 -16.14
CA PRO A 53 -5.22 8.62 -17.26
C PRO A 53 -4.60 8.29 -18.62
N LEU A 54 -3.36 7.81 -18.67
CA LEU A 54 -2.66 7.43 -19.90
C LEU A 54 -3.03 6.02 -20.39
N LYS A 55 -3.85 5.26 -19.65
CA LYS A 55 -4.31 3.94 -20.11
C LYS A 55 -5.59 4.09 -20.93
N ALA A 56 -5.63 3.44 -22.10
CA ALA A 56 -6.78 3.45 -23.01
C ALA A 56 -8.08 2.93 -22.38
N ARG A 57 -8.00 2.03 -21.38
CA ARG A 57 -9.11 1.64 -20.51
C ARG A 57 -8.71 1.86 -19.06
N GLY A 58 -9.45 2.73 -18.38
CA GLY A 58 -9.32 2.96 -16.95
C GLY A 58 -9.90 1.80 -16.13
N PRO A 59 -9.63 1.76 -14.81
CA PRO A 59 -10.37 0.89 -13.90
C PRO A 59 -11.85 1.29 -13.87
N ALA A 60 -12.69 0.47 -13.24
CA ALA A 60 -14.08 0.85 -12.94
C ALA A 60 -14.15 2.23 -12.21
N PRO A 61 -15.29 2.92 -12.21
CA PRO A 61 -15.45 4.21 -11.53
C PRO A 61 -14.94 4.20 -10.08
N LEU A 62 -14.31 5.29 -9.65
CA LEU A 62 -13.70 5.37 -8.31
C LEU A 62 -14.73 5.12 -7.20
N SER A 63 -15.94 5.64 -7.34
CA SER A 63 -17.05 5.42 -6.39
C SER A 63 -17.40 3.93 -6.23
N GLU A 64 -17.50 3.19 -7.33
CA GLU A 64 -17.80 1.74 -7.32
C GLU A 64 -16.69 0.94 -6.66
N ARG A 65 -15.42 1.24 -6.99
CA ARG A 65 -14.26 0.59 -6.35
C ARG A 65 -14.17 0.91 -4.87
N MET A 66 -14.48 2.15 -4.47
CA MET A 66 -14.54 2.57 -3.07
C MET A 66 -15.65 1.84 -2.30
N ALA A 67 -16.83 1.66 -2.90
CA ALA A 67 -17.92 0.89 -2.31
C ALA A 67 -17.50 -0.58 -2.11
N ARG A 68 -17.00 -1.22 -3.18
CA ARG A 68 -16.50 -2.61 -3.11
C ARG A 68 -15.39 -2.79 -2.08
N ALA A 69 -14.47 -1.84 -1.99
CA ALA A 69 -13.40 -1.88 -1.00
C ALA A 69 -13.91 -1.80 0.44
N ARG A 70 -14.94 -0.98 0.71
CA ARG A 70 -15.58 -0.90 2.04
C ARG A 70 -16.32 -2.19 2.39
N ASP A 71 -16.98 -2.82 1.42
CA ASP A 71 -17.69 -4.08 1.64
C ASP A 71 -16.71 -5.21 2.01
N VAL A 72 -15.58 -5.28 1.30
CA VAL A 72 -14.55 -6.29 1.53
C VAL A 72 -13.79 -6.05 2.84
N MET A 73 -13.52 -4.80 3.20
CA MET A 73 -12.63 -4.45 4.30
C MET A 73 -13.38 -3.90 5.52
N GLN A 74 -13.98 -4.81 6.29
CA GLN A 74 -14.68 -4.49 7.53
C GLN A 74 -13.73 -4.66 8.73
N HIS A 75 -13.05 -3.59 9.14
CA HIS A 75 -12.18 -3.61 10.32
C HIS A 75 -12.08 -2.22 10.97
N PRO A 76 -12.17 -2.10 12.32
CA PRO A 76 -12.25 -0.81 13.01
C PRO A 76 -11.00 0.07 12.82
N GLN A 77 -9.84 -0.54 12.60
CA GLN A 77 -8.56 0.14 12.36
C GLN A 77 -8.20 0.31 10.87
N VAL A 78 -9.07 -0.09 9.95
CA VAL A 78 -8.84 0.10 8.52
C VAL A 78 -9.73 1.22 8.00
N ARG A 79 -9.18 2.06 7.13
CA ARG A 79 -9.88 3.17 6.48
C ARG A 79 -9.72 3.05 4.97
N VAL A 80 -10.84 2.98 4.26
CA VAL A 80 -10.86 3.03 2.79
C VAL A 80 -11.00 4.48 2.36
N THR A 81 -10.03 4.98 1.59
CA THR A 81 -9.90 6.41 1.29
C THR A 81 -9.68 6.70 -0.19
N ASP A 82 -10.08 7.89 -0.60
CA ASP A 82 -9.89 8.53 -1.90
C ASP A 82 -8.83 9.66 -1.80
N LEU A 83 -7.87 9.54 -0.88
CA LEU A 83 -6.90 10.60 -0.55
C LEU A 83 -6.10 11.07 -1.77
N GLU A 84 -5.72 10.15 -2.67
CA GLU A 84 -5.02 10.51 -3.90
C GLU A 84 -5.85 11.47 -4.76
N ALA A 85 -7.17 11.23 -4.90
CA ALA A 85 -8.07 12.09 -5.64
C ALA A 85 -8.27 13.45 -4.93
N ARG A 86 -8.45 13.45 -3.61
CA ARG A 86 -8.60 14.68 -2.81
C ARG A 86 -7.36 15.57 -2.82
N LEU A 87 -6.18 14.96 -2.86
CA LEU A 87 -4.90 15.65 -2.92
C LEU A 87 -4.51 16.06 -4.36
N GLY A 88 -5.25 15.60 -5.38
CA GLY A 88 -4.90 15.82 -6.78
C GLY A 88 -3.61 15.12 -7.20
N THR A 89 -3.19 14.06 -6.50
CA THR A 89 -1.92 13.36 -6.74
C THR A 89 -2.13 12.09 -7.54
N ARG A 90 -1.20 11.77 -8.45
CA ARG A 90 -1.19 10.51 -9.23
C ARG A 90 0.04 9.65 -8.99
N TYR A 91 1.10 10.23 -8.45
CA TYR A 91 2.35 9.54 -8.17
C TYR A 91 2.51 9.35 -6.68
N THR A 92 2.91 8.13 -6.28
CA THR A 92 3.09 7.76 -4.87
C THR A 92 4.00 8.73 -4.12
N HIS A 93 5.09 9.19 -4.74
CA HIS A 93 5.98 10.19 -4.13
C HIS A 93 5.22 11.48 -3.76
N ALA A 94 4.40 12.02 -4.68
CA ALA A 94 3.62 13.23 -4.45
C ALA A 94 2.58 13.03 -3.35
N THR A 95 1.89 11.89 -3.34
CA THR A 95 0.92 11.53 -2.30
C THR A 95 1.59 11.45 -0.92
N LEU A 96 2.74 10.77 -0.83
CA LEU A 96 3.48 10.63 0.43
C LEU A 96 3.99 11.98 0.95
N ALA A 97 4.52 12.84 0.08
CA ALA A 97 4.96 14.18 0.47
C ALA A 97 3.80 15.03 1.00
N ALA A 98 2.66 15.00 0.33
CA ALA A 98 1.46 15.72 0.75
C ALA A 98 0.89 15.18 2.07
N LEU A 99 0.90 13.86 2.29
CA LEU A 99 0.48 13.25 3.55
C LEU A 99 1.43 13.62 4.70
N ALA A 100 2.75 13.57 4.48
CA ALA A 100 3.73 13.95 5.49
C ALA A 100 3.56 15.42 5.93
N ALA A 101 3.30 16.34 4.99
CA ALA A 101 3.02 17.74 5.29
C ALA A 101 1.69 17.92 6.04
N LYS A 102 0.66 17.16 5.67
CA LYS A 102 -0.69 17.29 6.25
C LYS A 102 -0.82 16.65 7.64
N TYR A 103 0.01 15.67 7.95
CA TYR A 103 -0.03 14.87 9.18
C TYR A 103 1.33 14.93 9.91
N PRO A 104 1.73 16.11 10.42
CA PRO A 104 3.02 16.25 11.08
C PRO A 104 3.14 15.31 12.28
N GLY A 105 4.27 14.60 12.37
CA GLY A 105 4.56 13.66 13.45
C GLY A 105 3.91 12.27 13.30
N VAL A 106 3.06 12.03 12.31
CA VAL A 106 2.56 10.68 12.01
C VAL A 106 3.66 9.85 11.33
N ARG A 107 3.77 8.59 11.74
CA ARG A 107 4.75 7.63 11.23
C ARG A 107 4.11 6.78 10.13
N PHE A 108 4.23 7.23 8.88
CA PHE A 108 3.71 6.48 7.74
C PHE A 108 4.64 5.33 7.35
N VAL A 109 4.04 4.19 6.99
CA VAL A 109 4.73 3.03 6.40
C VAL A 109 4.05 2.73 5.07
N TRP A 110 4.79 2.71 3.97
CA TRP A 110 4.23 2.27 2.69
C TRP A 110 4.15 0.74 2.65
N LEU A 111 2.97 0.21 2.37
CA LEU A 111 2.69 -1.22 2.28
C LEU A 111 2.60 -1.62 0.80
N MET A 112 3.31 -2.67 0.42
CA MET A 112 3.24 -3.20 -0.95
C MET A 112 3.41 -4.72 -1.01
N GLY A 113 2.95 -5.31 -2.11
CA GLY A 113 3.23 -6.70 -2.45
C GLY A 113 4.65 -6.92 -2.97
N ALA A 114 5.06 -8.18 -3.04
CA ALA A 114 6.36 -8.58 -3.60
C ALA A 114 6.45 -8.33 -5.11
N ASP A 115 5.34 -8.46 -5.83
CA ASP A 115 5.17 -8.05 -7.23
C ASP A 115 5.45 -6.56 -7.43
N ASN A 116 4.88 -5.70 -6.58
CA ASN A 116 5.19 -4.27 -6.60
C ASN A 116 6.67 -4.00 -6.33
N LEU A 117 7.30 -4.71 -5.37
CA LEU A 117 8.74 -4.55 -5.08
C LEU A 117 9.62 -4.92 -6.29
N ALA A 118 9.23 -5.92 -7.08
CA ALA A 118 9.97 -6.32 -8.28
C ALA A 118 10.06 -5.16 -9.29
N GLU A 119 8.95 -4.47 -9.51
CA GLU A 119 8.82 -3.39 -10.48
C GLU A 119 9.03 -1.99 -9.88
N PHE A 120 9.24 -1.88 -8.56
CA PHE A 120 9.29 -0.61 -7.83
C PHE A 120 10.34 0.38 -8.35
N HIS A 121 11.45 -0.13 -8.91
CA HIS A 121 12.51 0.66 -9.53
C HIS A 121 12.05 1.46 -10.77
N ARG A 122 10.87 1.16 -11.30
CA ARG A 122 10.24 1.87 -12.43
C ARG A 122 9.28 2.97 -11.97
N TRP A 123 9.00 3.06 -10.67
CA TRP A 123 8.10 4.09 -10.15
C TRP A 123 8.78 5.44 -10.19
N ASP A 124 8.00 6.49 -10.44
CA ASP A 124 8.48 7.86 -10.40
C ASP A 124 9.11 8.15 -9.02
N ARG A 125 10.34 8.66 -9.05
CA ARG A 125 11.12 9.01 -7.86
C ARG A 125 11.19 7.90 -6.80
N TRP A 126 11.24 6.63 -7.20
CA TRP A 126 11.26 5.48 -6.26
C TRP A 126 12.35 5.54 -5.19
N ARG A 127 13.52 6.13 -5.52
CA ARG A 127 14.61 6.33 -4.55
C ARG A 127 14.27 7.36 -3.47
N ASP A 128 13.49 8.37 -3.83
CA ASP A 128 13.02 9.38 -2.89
C ASP A 128 11.90 8.79 -2.02
N ILE A 129 11.02 7.97 -2.60
CA ILE A 129 10.03 7.19 -1.82
C ILE A 129 10.71 6.36 -0.74
N MET A 130 11.77 5.61 -1.08
CA MET A 130 12.54 4.82 -0.10
C MET A 130 13.12 5.69 1.03
N ARG A 131 13.43 6.96 0.75
CA ARG A 131 14.01 7.91 1.73
C ARG A 131 12.95 8.71 2.47
N LEU A 132 11.71 8.68 2.03
CA LEU A 132 10.61 9.45 2.61
C LEU A 132 9.85 8.66 3.66
N VAL A 133 9.67 7.34 3.47
CA VAL A 133 8.94 6.47 4.40
C VAL A 133 9.55 5.08 4.50
N PRO A 134 9.45 4.40 5.66
CA PRO A 134 9.64 2.97 5.77
C PRO A 134 8.76 2.17 4.81
N ILE A 135 9.26 1.05 4.28
CA ILE A 135 8.50 0.17 3.36
C ILE A 135 8.29 -1.22 3.96
N GLY A 136 7.02 -1.62 4.10
CA GLY A 136 6.60 -2.95 4.49
C GLY A 136 6.19 -3.77 3.27
N VAL A 137 6.98 -4.80 2.94
CA VAL A 137 6.72 -5.70 1.80
C VAL A 137 6.11 -6.99 2.31
N MET A 138 4.93 -7.34 1.77
CA MET A 138 4.21 -8.56 2.12
C MET A 138 4.14 -9.48 0.90
N ALA A 139 4.82 -10.61 1.02
CA ALA A 139 5.01 -11.56 -0.06
C ALA A 139 4.11 -12.78 0.10
N ARG A 140 3.35 -13.08 -0.96
CA ARG A 140 2.68 -14.36 -1.12
C ARG A 140 3.71 -15.45 -1.51
N PRO A 141 3.45 -16.74 -1.23
CA PRO A 141 4.28 -17.83 -1.72
C PRO A 141 4.49 -17.76 -3.25
N GLY A 142 5.66 -18.17 -3.73
CA GLY A 142 6.03 -18.10 -5.16
C GLY A 142 6.62 -16.76 -5.65
N GLN A 143 6.30 -15.63 -5.01
CA GLN A 143 6.76 -14.29 -5.46
C GLN A 143 8.11 -13.85 -4.85
N ARG A 144 8.85 -14.78 -4.24
CA ARG A 144 9.97 -14.44 -3.33
C ARG A 144 11.26 -14.06 -4.07
N ILE A 145 11.58 -14.76 -5.15
CA ILE A 145 12.90 -14.68 -5.78
C ILE A 145 13.03 -13.38 -6.57
N SER A 146 12.09 -13.08 -7.48
CA SER A 146 12.10 -11.86 -8.29
C SER A 146 12.10 -10.60 -7.43
N ALA A 147 11.27 -10.56 -6.38
CA ALA A 147 11.17 -9.42 -5.48
C ALA A 147 12.46 -9.17 -4.68
N ARG A 148 13.11 -10.23 -4.16
CA ARG A 148 14.36 -10.11 -3.39
C ARG A 148 15.57 -9.76 -4.26
N MET A 149 15.52 -10.08 -5.55
CA MET A 149 16.58 -9.77 -6.52
C MET A 149 16.32 -8.45 -7.26
N SER A 150 15.24 -7.74 -6.95
CA SER A 150 14.87 -6.52 -7.64
C SER A 150 15.93 -5.42 -7.48
N PRO A 151 16.04 -4.46 -8.44
CA PRO A 151 16.99 -3.37 -8.32
C PRO A 151 16.82 -2.57 -7.03
N ALA A 152 15.59 -2.40 -6.54
CA ALA A 152 15.30 -1.74 -5.28
C ALA A 152 15.83 -2.54 -4.08
N ALA A 153 15.55 -3.85 -4.03
CA ALA A 153 16.01 -4.74 -2.98
C ALA A 153 17.55 -4.79 -2.90
N ARG A 154 18.24 -4.84 -4.05
CA ARG A 154 19.71 -4.80 -4.13
C ARG A 154 20.27 -3.46 -3.68
N ARG A 155 19.73 -2.35 -4.21
CA ARG A 155 20.21 -0.98 -3.92
C ARG A 155 20.11 -0.63 -2.44
N PHE A 156 19.07 -1.12 -1.76
CA PHE A 156 18.76 -0.84 -0.37
C PHE A 156 18.94 -2.04 0.57
N GLN A 157 19.71 -3.06 0.17
CA GLN A 157 19.90 -4.29 0.94
C GLN A 157 20.35 -4.06 2.39
N ARG A 158 21.28 -3.11 2.61
CA ARG A 158 21.78 -2.76 3.94
C ARG A 158 20.74 -2.14 4.88
N PHE A 159 19.64 -1.64 4.33
CA PHE A 159 18.54 -1.01 5.07
C PHE A 159 17.39 -2.00 5.36
N ARG A 160 17.59 -3.28 5.05
CA ARG A 160 16.58 -4.31 5.25
C ARG A 160 16.58 -4.79 6.71
N LEU A 161 15.45 -4.62 7.38
CA LEU A 161 15.18 -5.23 8.67
C LEU A 161 14.89 -6.73 8.54
N ARG A 162 15.30 -7.49 9.55
CA ARG A 162 14.91 -8.90 9.68
C ARG A 162 13.42 -8.99 10.02
N ALA A 163 12.79 -10.11 9.67
CA ALA A 163 11.36 -10.33 9.95
C ALA A 163 11.00 -10.17 11.45
N ARG A 164 11.89 -10.61 12.35
CA ARG A 164 11.73 -10.44 13.81
C ARG A 164 11.70 -8.98 14.28
N GLN A 165 12.14 -8.04 13.45
CA GLN A 165 12.17 -6.60 13.75
C GLN A 165 11.01 -5.85 13.08
N ALA A 166 10.07 -6.56 12.44
CA ALA A 166 9.01 -5.93 11.65
C ALA A 166 8.14 -4.96 12.47
N ALA A 167 7.81 -5.30 13.72
CA ALA A 167 7.03 -4.43 14.60
C ALA A 167 7.70 -3.06 14.86
N LEU A 168 9.02 -2.98 14.70
CA LEU A 168 9.78 -1.73 14.88
C LEU A 168 9.87 -0.90 13.59
N LEU A 169 9.37 -1.41 12.46
CA LEU A 169 9.59 -0.77 11.15
C LEU A 169 9.18 0.71 11.13
N ALA A 170 8.02 1.04 11.72
CA ALA A 170 7.50 2.40 11.77
C ALA A 170 8.31 3.34 12.69
N THR A 171 9.19 2.81 13.54
CA THR A 171 10.00 3.62 14.48
C THR A 171 11.37 3.99 13.94
N TYR A 172 11.82 3.38 12.84
CA TYR A 172 13.09 3.69 12.20
C TYR A 172 12.96 4.86 11.22
N ALA A 173 14.00 5.69 11.14
CA ALA A 173 14.11 6.68 10.08
C ALA A 173 14.35 6.00 8.73
N PRO A 174 13.68 6.43 7.65
CA PRO A 174 13.98 5.94 6.31
C PRO A 174 15.40 6.37 5.85
N PRO A 175 16.04 5.62 4.95
CA PRO A 175 15.51 4.43 4.29
C PRO A 175 15.59 3.19 5.18
N VAL A 176 14.47 2.47 5.26
CA VAL A 176 14.35 1.20 5.98
C VAL A 176 13.22 0.39 5.37
N TRP A 177 13.38 -0.91 5.27
CA TRP A 177 12.31 -1.77 4.73
C TRP A 177 12.33 -3.16 5.35
N CYS A 178 11.19 -3.82 5.34
CA CYS A 178 11.04 -5.19 5.84
C CYS A 178 10.29 -6.03 4.82
N PHE A 179 10.63 -7.32 4.75
CA PHE A 179 9.99 -8.28 3.86
C PHE A 179 9.45 -9.43 4.69
N LEU A 180 8.12 -9.60 4.66
CA LEU A 180 7.40 -10.63 5.40
C LEU A 180 6.66 -11.56 4.46
N ASN A 181 6.57 -12.83 4.83
CA ASN A 181 5.75 -13.81 4.12
C ASN A 181 4.34 -13.81 4.73
N VAL A 182 3.31 -13.65 3.92
CA VAL A 182 1.90 -13.78 4.36
C VAL A 182 1.32 -15.13 3.92
N PRO A 183 0.30 -15.66 4.65
CA PRO A 183 -0.42 -16.88 4.26
C PRO A 183 -1.03 -16.80 2.85
N MET A 184 -1.29 -17.95 2.22
CA MET A 184 -1.84 -18.02 0.87
C MET A 184 -3.27 -17.47 0.77
N THR A 185 -3.54 -16.76 -0.33
CA THR A 185 -4.88 -16.52 -0.87
C THR A 185 -4.80 -16.62 -2.39
N ASP A 186 -5.64 -17.45 -3.00
CA ASP A 186 -5.66 -17.66 -4.46
C ASP A 186 -6.43 -16.56 -5.22
N LEU A 187 -6.70 -15.44 -4.54
CA LEU A 187 -7.49 -14.34 -5.07
C LEU A 187 -6.59 -13.26 -5.68
N SER A 188 -6.91 -12.89 -6.92
CA SER A 188 -6.34 -11.73 -7.60
C SER A 188 -7.43 -10.96 -8.35
N SER A 189 -7.31 -9.64 -8.42
CA SER A 189 -8.25 -8.81 -9.19
C SER A 189 -8.30 -9.23 -10.66
N THR A 190 -7.16 -9.64 -11.25
CA THR A 190 -7.11 -10.14 -12.63
C THR A 190 -7.94 -11.40 -12.82
N ALA A 191 -7.87 -12.37 -11.90
CA ALA A 191 -8.68 -13.57 -11.98
C ALA A 191 -10.18 -13.29 -11.81
N ILE A 192 -10.54 -12.34 -10.93
CA ILE A 192 -11.93 -11.91 -10.74
C ILE A 192 -12.48 -11.26 -12.02
N ARG A 193 -11.72 -10.36 -12.65
CA ARG A 193 -12.11 -9.76 -13.93
C ARG A 193 -12.22 -10.81 -15.05
N ALA A 194 -11.30 -11.78 -15.11
CA ALA A 194 -11.28 -12.83 -16.13
C ALA A 194 -12.52 -13.76 -16.04
N ARG A 195 -13.07 -13.97 -14.84
CA ARG A 195 -14.31 -14.72 -14.64
C ARG A 195 -15.58 -13.93 -14.96
N GLY A 196 -15.47 -12.62 -15.18
CA GLY A 196 -16.62 -11.74 -15.44
C GLY A 196 -17.31 -11.20 -14.19
N ASP A 197 -16.82 -11.55 -12.99
CA ASP A 197 -17.36 -11.13 -11.69
C ASP A 197 -17.12 -9.63 -11.38
N TRP A 198 -16.37 -8.95 -12.24
CA TRP A 198 -16.11 -7.51 -12.16
C TRP A 198 -15.81 -6.94 -13.54
N LYS A 199 -16.59 -5.97 -13.98
CA LYS A 199 -16.40 -5.26 -15.25
C LYS A 199 -16.29 -3.77 -14.96
N ALA A 200 -15.31 -3.12 -15.59
CA ALA A 200 -15.33 -1.67 -15.70
C ALA A 200 -16.54 -1.31 -16.59
N THR A 201 -17.44 -0.49 -16.06
CA THR A 201 -18.53 0.13 -16.80
C THR A 201 -18.00 1.03 -17.91
#